data_AF-A0A959UXC9-F1
#
_entry.id   AF-A0A959UXC9-F1
#
_cell.length_a   1.000
_cell.length_b   1.000
_cell.length_c   1.000
_cell.angle_alpha   90.00
_cell.angle_beta   90.00
_cell.angle_gamma   90.00
#
_symmetry.space_group_name_H-M   'P 1'
#
loop_
_entity.id
_entity.type
_entity.pdbx_description
1 polymer ?
#
loop_
_entity_poly.entity_id
_entity_poly.type
_entity_poly.pdbx_seq_one_letter_code
_entity_poly.pdbx_strand_id
1 'polypeptide(L)'
;DGGQNLIGPELGDALGIIRTQELMEARRIDGGDQFFTRAVDFGYSKSAEESFEKWGKQEVLSDVVRVIRMFRPDIIITRFPPNREAGHGHHEASAILAAEAFDLAGDPKAFPEQLEQGLEPWQPRRLFWNGSTWWRSDLAEIAAREPDWFAVDVGGYDPLLGLSYTEIAGR
;
A
#
# COMPACT_ATOMS: atom_id res chain seq x y z
N ASP A 1 3.84 -0.44 -17.52
CA ASP A 1 2.84 0.47 -16.92
C ASP A 1 1.70 0.69 -17.91
N GLY A 2 0.50 0.24 -17.54
CA GLY A 2 -0.72 0.34 -18.35
C GLY A 2 -1.61 1.53 -17.96
N GLY A 3 -1.11 2.44 -17.12
CA GLY A 3 -1.79 3.68 -16.76
C GLY A 3 -1.86 4.67 -17.92
N GLN A 4 -2.74 5.66 -17.78
CA GLN A 4 -2.84 6.76 -18.74
C GLN A 4 -1.64 7.71 -18.59
N ASN A 5 -1.09 8.16 -19.71
CA ASN A 5 -0.09 9.24 -19.77
C ASN A 5 -0.73 10.45 -20.48
N LEU A 6 -0.99 11.52 -19.72
CA LEU A 6 -1.61 12.75 -20.25
C LEU A 6 -0.57 13.78 -20.72
N ILE A 7 0.71 13.57 -20.42
CA ILE A 7 1.78 14.58 -20.59
C ILE A 7 2.71 14.19 -21.75
N GLY A 8 2.82 12.90 -22.08
CA GLY A 8 3.73 12.40 -23.11
C GLY A 8 3.22 11.14 -23.84
N PRO A 9 3.98 10.68 -24.86
CA PRO A 9 3.64 9.50 -25.65
C PRO A 9 4.10 8.17 -25.02
N GLU A 10 4.86 8.19 -23.93
CA GLU A 10 5.45 6.99 -23.33
C GLU A 10 4.36 6.08 -22.74
N LEU A 11 4.52 4.77 -22.99
CA LEU A 11 3.65 3.70 -22.49
C LEU A 11 4.51 2.50 -22.07
N GLY A 12 3.90 1.54 -21.36
CA GLY A 12 4.57 0.29 -21.03
C GLY A 12 5.79 0.52 -20.13
N ASP A 13 6.94 -0.02 -20.52
CA ASP A 13 8.16 0.03 -19.71
C ASP A 13 8.72 1.45 -19.60
N ALA A 14 8.67 2.23 -20.68
CA ALA A 14 9.14 3.61 -20.69
C ALA A 14 8.36 4.47 -19.68
N LEU A 15 7.03 4.32 -19.66
CA LEU A 15 6.19 5.00 -18.68
C LEU A 15 6.44 4.50 -17.26
N GLY A 16 6.68 3.20 -17.08
CA GLY A 16 7.03 2.62 -15.78
C GLY A 16 8.31 3.21 -15.20
N ILE A 17 9.33 3.44 -16.03
CA ILE A 17 10.57 4.11 -15.61
C ILE A 17 10.28 5.54 -15.15
N ILE A 18 9.51 6.31 -15.93
CA ILE A 18 9.14 7.69 -15.60
C ILE A 18 8.39 7.73 -14.25
N ARG A 19 7.32 6.94 -14.10
CA ARG A 19 6.50 6.94 -12.88
C ARG A 19 7.24 6.40 -11.67
N THR A 20 8.22 5.52 -11.87
CA THR A 20 9.14 5.11 -10.80
C THR A 20 9.96 6.32 -10.32
N GLN A 21 10.54 7.10 -11.24
CA GLN A 21 11.29 8.30 -10.85
C GLN A 21 10.40 9.36 -10.20
N GLU A 22 9.21 9.62 -10.75
CA GLU A 22 8.24 10.54 -10.13
C GLU A 22 7.91 10.13 -8.68
N LEU A 23 7.67 8.83 -8.46
CA LEU A 23 7.42 8.30 -7.12
C LEU A 23 8.64 8.45 -6.21
N MET A 24 9.85 8.15 -6.70
CA MET A 24 11.08 8.29 -5.91
C MET A 24 11.38 9.76 -5.56
N GLU A 25 11.10 10.72 -6.45
CA GLU A 25 11.22 12.15 -6.13
C GLU A 25 10.19 12.58 -5.09
N ALA A 26 8.94 12.10 -5.18
CA ALA A 26 7.92 12.34 -4.16
C ALA A 26 8.35 11.81 -2.78
N ARG A 27 9.07 10.67 -2.75
CA ARG A 27 9.63 10.09 -1.53
C ARG A 27 10.80 10.88 -0.94
N ARG A 28 11.58 11.57 -1.76
CA ARG A 28 12.62 12.50 -1.26
C ARG A 28 12.02 13.72 -0.58
N ILE A 29 10.80 14.08 -0.96
CA ILE A 29 10.03 15.17 -0.37
C ILE A 29 9.41 14.73 0.96
N ASP A 30 8.64 13.64 0.96
CA ASP A 30 7.90 13.20 2.15
C ASP A 30 8.73 12.35 3.13
N GLY A 31 9.94 11.93 2.72
CA GLY A 31 10.88 11.16 3.52
C GLY A 31 10.54 9.68 3.66
N GLY A 32 9.55 9.17 2.93
CA GLY A 32 9.12 7.77 3.01
C GLY A 32 10.07 6.81 2.29
N ASP A 33 10.26 5.61 2.87
CA ASP A 33 10.94 4.51 2.17
C ASP A 33 10.00 3.85 1.15
N GLN A 34 10.49 3.61 -0.07
CA GLN A 34 9.72 3.01 -1.15
C GLN A 34 10.19 1.60 -1.46
N PHE A 35 9.25 0.66 -1.42
CA PHE A 35 9.46 -0.72 -1.85
C PHE A 35 8.57 -1.01 -3.06
N PHE A 36 9.03 -1.92 -3.92
CA PHE A 36 8.30 -2.39 -5.09
C PHE A 36 8.21 -3.90 -5.05
N THR A 37 7.04 -4.44 -5.40
CA THR A 37 6.88 -5.86 -5.70
C THR A 37 7.20 -6.10 -7.17
N ARG A 38 7.18 -7.36 -7.60
CA ARG A 38 7.28 -7.73 -9.02
C ARG A 38 6.00 -7.47 -9.83
N ALA A 39 4.93 -6.99 -9.20
CA ALA A 39 3.63 -6.80 -9.85
C ALA A 39 3.72 -5.73 -10.94
N VAL A 40 3.34 -6.07 -12.16
CA VAL A 40 3.32 -5.14 -13.30
C VAL A 40 1.93 -4.55 -13.44
N ASP A 41 1.83 -3.23 -13.56
CA ASP A 41 0.59 -2.59 -14.01
C ASP A 41 0.35 -2.93 -15.48
N PHE A 42 -0.59 -3.85 -15.74
CA PHE A 42 -1.01 -4.29 -17.07
C PHE A 42 -2.22 -3.52 -17.61
N GLY A 43 -2.63 -2.44 -16.94
CA GLY A 43 -3.82 -1.65 -17.28
C GLY A 43 -5.03 -1.99 -16.42
N TYR A 44 -6.22 -1.60 -16.88
CA TYR A 44 -7.44 -1.77 -16.10
C TYR A 44 -7.77 -3.25 -15.86
N SER A 45 -7.96 -3.62 -14.59
CA SER A 45 -8.45 -4.95 -14.20
C SER A 45 -9.84 -4.86 -13.60
N LYS A 46 -10.68 -5.86 -13.90
CA LYS A 46 -12.07 -5.93 -13.42
C LYS A 46 -12.22 -6.67 -12.09
N SER A 47 -11.22 -7.42 -11.65
CA SER A 47 -11.26 -8.22 -10.43
C SER A 47 -9.87 -8.50 -9.88
N ALA A 48 -9.79 -8.78 -8.57
CA ALA A 48 -8.55 -9.29 -7.98
C ALA A 48 -8.11 -10.62 -8.59
N GLU A 49 -9.05 -11.49 -8.99
CA GLU A 49 -8.75 -12.79 -9.62
C GLU A 49 -7.96 -12.64 -10.91
N GLU A 50 -8.38 -11.74 -11.82
CA GLU A 50 -7.62 -11.44 -13.04
C GLU A 50 -6.22 -10.89 -12.71
N SER A 51 -6.13 -10.07 -11.67
CA SER A 51 -4.84 -9.50 -11.24
C SER A 51 -3.91 -10.59 -10.73
N PHE A 52 -4.43 -11.52 -9.93
CA PHE A 52 -3.68 -12.66 -9.41
C PHE A 52 -3.22 -13.64 -10.49
N GLU A 53 -4.05 -13.91 -11.49
CA GLU A 53 -3.67 -14.75 -12.63
C GLU A 53 -2.47 -14.15 -13.39
N LYS A 54 -2.46 -12.84 -13.59
CA LYS A 54 -1.38 -12.17 -14.34
C LYS A 54 -0.12 -11.93 -13.51
N TRP A 55 -0.26 -11.66 -12.22
CA TRP A 55 0.88 -11.36 -11.36
C TRP A 55 1.56 -12.60 -10.77
N GLY A 56 0.82 -13.70 -10.61
CA GLY A 56 1.22 -14.79 -9.72
C GLY A 56 0.99 -14.37 -8.27
N LYS A 57 -0.15 -14.78 -7.70
CA LYS A 57 -0.56 -14.37 -6.35
C LYS A 57 0.52 -14.68 -5.31
N GLN A 58 1.06 -15.90 -5.31
CA GLN A 58 1.99 -16.36 -4.29
C GLN A 58 3.34 -15.64 -4.39
N GLU A 59 3.74 -15.30 -5.60
CA GLU A 59 4.97 -14.59 -5.89
C GLU A 59 4.92 -13.15 -5.37
N VAL A 60 3.82 -12.43 -5.65
CA VAL A 60 3.63 -11.07 -5.10
C VAL A 60 3.40 -11.10 -3.59
N LEU A 61 2.67 -12.10 -3.08
CA LEU A 61 2.48 -12.28 -1.64
C LEU A 61 3.82 -12.48 -0.92
N SER A 62 4.73 -13.27 -1.50
CA SER A 62 6.11 -13.45 -1.00
C SER A 62 6.86 -12.12 -0.94
N ASP A 63 6.75 -11.28 -1.96
CA ASP A 63 7.38 -9.95 -1.98
C ASP A 63 6.86 -9.06 -0.84
N VAL A 64 5.55 -9.05 -0.59
CA VAL A 64 4.94 -8.25 0.49
C VAL A 64 5.38 -8.76 1.86
N VAL A 65 5.35 -10.09 2.09
CA VAL A 65 5.83 -10.69 3.34
C VAL A 65 7.31 -10.37 3.59
N ARG A 66 8.13 -10.42 2.54
CA ARG A 66 9.55 -10.04 2.62
C ARG A 66 9.71 -8.60 3.08
N VAL A 67 8.97 -7.66 2.48
CA VAL A 67 9.02 -6.24 2.86
C VAL A 67 8.60 -6.05 4.31
N ILE A 68 7.55 -6.73 4.78
CA ILE A 68 7.14 -6.66 6.19
C ILE A 68 8.25 -7.16 7.12
N ARG A 69 8.92 -8.27 6.80
CA ARG A 69 10.02 -8.82 7.63
C ARG A 69 11.28 -7.95 7.62
N MET A 70 11.55 -7.25 6.52
CA MET A 70 12.66 -6.31 6.39
C MET A 70 12.38 -4.99 7.12
N PHE A 71 11.24 -4.35 6.83
CA PHE A 71 10.88 -3.03 7.35
C PHE A 71 10.36 -3.06 8.79
N ARG A 72 9.78 -4.19 9.20
CA ARG A 72 9.24 -4.43 10.54
C ARG A 72 8.21 -3.39 10.99
N PRO A 73 7.13 -3.15 10.23
CA PRO A 73 6.11 -2.17 10.60
C PRO A 73 5.30 -2.62 11.80
N ASP A 74 5.01 -1.71 12.73
CA ASP A 74 3.99 -1.94 13.76
C ASP A 74 2.57 -1.91 13.19
N ILE A 75 2.32 -1.04 12.20
CA ILE A 75 1.00 -0.79 11.63
C ILE A 75 1.09 -0.85 10.11
N ILE A 76 0.11 -1.52 9.48
CA ILE A 76 -0.09 -1.51 8.03
C ILE A 76 -1.38 -0.75 7.74
N ILE A 77 -1.35 0.14 6.74
CA ILE A 77 -2.53 0.89 6.27
C ILE A 77 -2.67 0.64 4.77
N THR A 78 -3.77 0.03 4.34
CA THR A 78 -4.11 -0.10 2.92
C THR A 78 -4.87 1.13 2.43
N ARG A 79 -4.73 1.49 1.15
CA ARG A 79 -5.54 2.58 0.55
C ARG A 79 -6.97 2.15 0.25
N PHE A 80 -7.18 0.86 0.01
CA PHE A 80 -8.45 0.31 -0.48
C PHE A 80 -8.91 -0.88 0.39
N PRO A 81 -10.22 -1.20 0.38
CA PRO A 81 -10.73 -2.39 1.06
C PRO A 81 -10.40 -3.66 0.28
N PRO A 82 -10.35 -4.85 0.92
CA PRO A 82 -10.08 -6.13 0.27
C PRO A 82 -11.32 -6.71 -0.42
N ASN A 83 -12.14 -5.86 -1.05
CA ASN A 83 -13.38 -6.26 -1.73
C ASN A 83 -13.68 -5.33 -2.92
N ARG A 84 -14.80 -5.59 -3.61
CA ARG A 84 -15.22 -4.87 -4.82
C ARG A 84 -15.46 -3.37 -4.65
N GLU A 85 -15.62 -2.86 -3.42
CA GLU A 85 -15.68 -1.41 -3.17
C GLU A 85 -14.37 -0.69 -3.55
N ALA A 86 -13.26 -1.42 -3.70
CA ALA A 86 -11.99 -0.89 -4.18
C ALA A 86 -12.00 -0.44 -5.66
N GLY A 87 -13.02 -0.86 -6.42
CA GLY A 87 -13.18 -0.52 -7.84
C GLY A 87 -12.24 -1.31 -8.75
N HIS A 88 -11.05 -0.77 -9.03
CA HIS A 88 -10.06 -1.40 -9.91
C HIS A 88 -9.53 -2.72 -9.28
N GLY A 89 -9.42 -3.79 -10.07
CA GLY A 89 -8.95 -5.11 -9.61
C GLY A 89 -7.58 -5.11 -8.93
N HIS A 90 -6.64 -4.25 -9.36
CA HIS A 90 -5.34 -4.06 -8.69
C HIS A 90 -5.50 -3.54 -7.27
N HIS A 91 -6.47 -2.64 -7.02
CA HIS A 91 -6.73 -2.11 -5.69
C HIS A 91 -7.23 -3.21 -4.75
N GLU A 92 -8.24 -3.97 -5.20
CA GLU A 92 -8.81 -5.12 -4.47
C GLU A 92 -7.70 -6.15 -4.18
N ALA A 93 -6.92 -6.54 -5.19
CA ALA A 93 -5.82 -7.49 -5.07
C ALA A 93 -4.74 -7.03 -4.07
N SER A 94 -4.34 -5.75 -4.13
CA SER A 94 -3.32 -5.20 -3.23
C SER A 94 -3.77 -5.25 -1.76
N ALA A 95 -5.04 -4.98 -1.48
CA ALA A 95 -5.60 -5.01 -0.14
C ALA A 95 -5.73 -6.45 0.39
N ILE A 96 -6.14 -7.40 -0.46
CA ILE A 96 -6.16 -8.83 -0.13
C ILE A 96 -4.74 -9.32 0.21
N LEU A 97 -3.75 -8.98 -0.61
CA LEU A 97 -2.36 -9.38 -0.37
C LEU A 97 -1.80 -8.77 0.93
N ALA A 98 -2.13 -7.51 1.23
CA ALA A 98 -1.71 -6.89 2.49
C ALA A 98 -2.33 -7.59 3.71
N ALA A 99 -3.61 -8.01 3.63
CA ALA A 99 -4.27 -8.75 4.70
C ALA A 99 -3.67 -10.15 4.89
N GLU A 100 -3.44 -10.90 3.81
CA GLU A 100 -2.79 -12.21 3.89
C GLU A 100 -1.34 -12.10 4.39
N ALA A 101 -0.59 -11.09 3.93
CA ALA A 101 0.78 -10.88 4.38
C ALA A 101 0.87 -10.44 5.84
N PHE A 102 -0.13 -9.72 6.36
CA PHE A 102 -0.23 -9.37 7.78
C PHE A 102 -0.26 -10.63 8.66
N ASP A 103 -1.00 -11.67 8.25
CA ASP A 103 -1.07 -12.94 8.99
C ASP A 103 0.19 -13.79 8.79
N LEU A 104 0.77 -13.79 7.57
CA LEU A 104 1.87 -14.69 7.20
C LEU A 104 3.26 -14.18 7.60
N ALA A 105 3.46 -12.87 7.76
CA ALA A 105 4.78 -12.33 8.03
C ALA A 105 5.35 -12.79 9.38
N GLY A 106 4.48 -13.04 10.37
CA GLY A 106 4.83 -13.61 11.67
C GLY A 106 4.92 -15.14 11.70
N ASP A 107 4.47 -15.84 10.65
CA ASP A 107 4.48 -17.31 10.60
C ASP A 107 5.82 -17.81 10.02
N PRO A 108 6.64 -18.56 10.77
CA PRO A 108 7.90 -19.11 10.27
C PRO A 108 7.72 -20.20 9.20
N LYS A 109 6.51 -20.74 9.03
CA LYS A 109 6.21 -21.74 7.98
C LYS A 109 5.88 -21.09 6.63
N ALA A 110 5.52 -19.81 6.62
CA ALA A 110 5.23 -19.07 5.41
C ALA A 110 6.54 -18.55 4.80
N PHE A 111 6.79 -18.89 3.54
CA PHE A 111 7.98 -18.49 2.78
C PHE A 111 9.29 -18.76 3.56
N PRO A 112 9.58 -20.02 3.95
CA PRO A 112 10.74 -20.37 4.79
C PRO A 112 12.07 -20.02 4.13
N GLU A 113 12.13 -19.96 2.79
CA GLU A 113 13.31 -19.54 2.03
C GLU A 113 13.76 -18.12 2.38
N GLN A 114 12.85 -17.26 2.86
CA GLN A 114 13.18 -15.93 3.33
C GLN A 114 13.96 -15.96 4.65
N LEU A 115 13.65 -16.94 5.51
CA LEU A 115 14.36 -17.13 6.78
C LEU A 115 15.75 -17.73 6.56
N GLU A 116 15.88 -18.64 5.60
CA GLU A 116 17.18 -19.15 5.15
C GLU A 116 18.09 -18.03 4.60
N GLN A 117 17.50 -16.94 4.11
CA GLN A 117 18.20 -15.73 3.66
C GLN A 117 18.49 -14.72 4.79
N GLY A 118 18.21 -15.08 6.05
CA GLY A 118 18.52 -14.27 7.22
C GLY A 118 17.44 -13.26 7.62
N LEU A 119 16.22 -13.37 7.06
CA LEU A 119 15.08 -12.63 7.60
C LEU A 119 14.52 -13.35 8.82
N GLU A 120 13.89 -12.59 9.71
CA GLU A 120 13.21 -13.11 10.88
C GLU A 120 11.70 -12.90 10.72
N PRO A 121 10.85 -13.78 11.30
CA PRO A 121 9.42 -13.53 11.36
C PRO A 121 9.14 -12.18 12.04
N TRP A 122 8.17 -11.46 11.50
CA TRP A 122 7.72 -10.20 12.09
C TRP A 122 6.20 -10.11 11.99
N GLN A 123 5.55 -9.96 13.14
CA GLN A 123 4.10 -9.81 13.22
C GLN A 123 3.76 -8.32 13.39
N PRO A 124 3.21 -7.64 12.37
CA PRO A 124 2.63 -6.33 12.56
C PRO A 124 1.48 -6.40 13.57
N ARG A 125 1.25 -5.31 14.31
CA ARG A 125 0.29 -5.29 15.41
C ARG A 125 -1.13 -5.01 14.93
N ARG A 126 -1.29 -4.17 13.91
CA ARG A 126 -2.60 -3.75 13.39
C ARG A 126 -2.57 -3.56 11.88
N LEU A 127 -3.71 -3.86 11.26
CA LEU A 127 -4.00 -3.58 9.87
C LEU A 127 -5.22 -2.66 9.83
N PHE A 128 -5.10 -1.55 9.11
CA PHE A 128 -6.19 -0.62 8.83
C PHE A 128 -6.35 -0.44 7.33
N TRP A 129 -7.50 0.08 6.94
CA TRP A 129 -7.75 0.59 5.61
C TRP A 129 -8.15 2.07 5.73
N ASN A 130 -7.57 2.91 4.89
CA ASN A 130 -7.85 4.34 4.85
C ASN A 130 -9.19 4.65 4.12
N GLY A 131 -10.17 5.18 4.86
CA GLY A 131 -11.39 5.71 4.28
C GLY A 131 -11.18 7.07 3.59
N SER A 132 -11.94 7.33 2.52
CA SER A 132 -11.89 8.63 1.82
C SER A 132 -13.27 9.24 1.72
N THR A 133 -13.33 10.54 1.92
CA THR A 133 -14.53 11.36 1.71
C THR A 133 -14.97 11.43 0.25
N TRP A 134 -14.08 11.11 -0.69
CA TRP A 134 -14.40 11.00 -2.11
C TRP A 134 -15.39 9.87 -2.43
N TRP A 135 -15.37 8.78 -1.64
CA TRP A 135 -16.27 7.63 -1.82
C TRP A 135 -17.33 7.53 -0.73
N ARG A 136 -17.08 8.07 0.46
CA ARG A 136 -18.03 8.10 1.58
C ARG A 136 -18.07 9.50 2.16
N SER A 137 -19.02 10.31 1.72
CA SER A 137 -19.13 11.71 2.13
C SER A 137 -19.53 11.89 3.61
N ASP A 138 -20.14 10.87 4.21
CA ASP A 138 -20.56 10.80 5.61
C ASP A 138 -19.54 10.10 6.53
N LEU A 139 -18.27 10.02 6.10
CA LEU A 139 -17.22 9.31 6.84
C LEU A 139 -17.02 9.83 8.26
N ALA A 140 -17.21 11.14 8.49
CA ALA A 140 -17.06 11.74 9.81
C ALA A 140 -18.17 11.26 10.76
N GLU A 141 -19.40 11.17 10.27
CA GLU A 141 -20.55 10.65 11.01
C GLU A 141 -20.41 9.15 11.28
N ILE A 142 -19.90 8.38 10.32
CA ILE A 142 -19.57 6.97 10.49
C ILE A 142 -18.51 6.82 11.59
N ALA A 143 -17.40 7.55 11.49
CA ALA A 143 -16.32 7.48 12.47
C ALA A 143 -16.73 7.90 13.88
N ALA A 144 -17.73 8.76 14.01
CA ALA A 144 -18.28 9.17 15.31
C ALA A 144 -19.20 8.11 15.96
N ARG A 145 -19.73 7.16 15.17
CA ARG A 145 -20.75 6.19 15.61
C ARG A 145 -20.25 4.76 15.65
N GLU A 146 -19.34 4.41 14.76
CA GLU A 146 -18.81 3.06 14.59
C GLU A 146 -17.47 2.90 15.33
N PRO A 147 -17.37 1.99 16.32
CA PRO A 147 -16.17 1.85 17.15
C PRO A 147 -14.94 1.34 16.40
N ASP A 148 -15.13 0.73 15.22
CA ASP A 148 -14.05 0.21 14.38
C ASP A 148 -13.42 1.27 13.46
N TRP A 149 -13.98 2.49 13.46
CA TRP A 149 -13.44 3.63 12.73
C TRP A 149 -12.62 4.54 13.64
N PHE A 150 -11.38 4.79 13.25
CA PHE A 150 -10.46 5.64 14.00
C PHE A 150 -10.24 6.94 13.22
N ALA A 151 -10.59 8.07 13.84
CA ALA A 151 -10.26 9.40 13.33
C ALA A 151 -8.97 9.90 13.99
N VAL A 152 -8.02 10.34 13.16
CA VAL A 152 -6.78 10.98 13.61
C VAL A 152 -6.72 12.36 12.99
N ASP A 153 -6.52 13.38 13.83
CA ASP A 153 -6.26 14.73 13.35
C ASP A 153 -4.84 14.83 12.80
N VAL A 154 -4.73 14.91 11.47
CA VAL A 154 -3.46 15.06 10.75
C VAL A 154 -3.09 16.52 10.49
N GLY A 155 -3.85 17.49 11.01
CA GLY A 155 -3.56 18.93 10.94
C GLY A 155 -2.75 19.46 12.12
N GLY A 156 -2.39 18.59 13.07
CA GLY A 156 -1.65 18.97 14.28
C GLY A 156 -0.32 19.66 14.00
N TYR A 157 0.07 20.54 14.93
CA TYR A 157 1.38 21.19 14.97
C TYR A 157 2.33 20.39 15.86
N ASP A 158 3.50 20.04 15.33
CA ASP A 158 4.59 19.46 16.12
C ASP A 158 5.48 20.61 16.66
N PRO A 159 5.43 20.92 17.97
CA PRO A 159 6.23 21.98 18.56
C PRO A 159 7.73 21.68 18.62
N LEU A 160 8.14 20.42 18.47
CA LEU A 160 9.56 20.04 18.40
C LEU A 160 10.13 20.32 17.01
N LEU A 161 9.35 20.08 15.96
CA LEU A 161 9.74 20.35 14.58
C LEU A 161 9.42 21.78 14.13
N GLY A 162 8.55 22.47 14.87
CA GLY A 162 8.11 23.82 14.57
C GLY A 162 7.18 23.92 13.35
N LEU A 163 6.54 22.81 12.96
CA LEU A 163 5.76 22.67 11.72
C LEU A 163 4.48 21.87 11.96
N SER A 164 3.46 22.12 11.16
CA SER A 164 2.30 21.23 11.08
C SER A 164 2.61 19.97 10.27
N TYR A 165 1.90 18.88 10.54
CA TYR A 165 2.04 17.66 9.74
C TYR A 165 1.64 17.88 8.28
N THR A 166 0.77 18.84 7.99
CA THR A 166 0.43 19.23 6.61
C THR A 166 1.55 20.03 5.94
N GLU A 167 2.29 20.87 6.68
CA GLU A 167 3.50 21.52 6.17
C GLU A 167 4.63 20.53 5.93
N ILE A 168 4.74 19.47 6.76
CA ILE A 168 5.69 18.39 6.54
C ILE A 168 5.30 17.59 5.29
N ALA A 169 4.02 17.25 5.14
CA ALA A 169 3.52 16.48 4.00
C ALA A 169 3.55 17.24 2.66
N GLY A 170 3.53 18.57 2.68
CA GLY A 170 3.45 19.43 1.49
C GLY A 170 4.78 20.07 1.06
N ARG A 171 5.91 19.63 1.61
CA ARG A 171 7.24 20.13 1.23
C ARG A 171 7.72 19.64 -0.13
#